data_AF-A0A8V5FSH5-F1
#
_entry.id   AF-A0A8V5FSH5-F1
#
_cell.length_a   1.000
_cell.length_b   1.000
_cell.length_c   1.000
_cell.angle_alpha   90.00
_cell.angle_beta   90.00
_cell.angle_gamma   90.00
#
_symmetry.space_group_name_H-M   'P 1'
#
loop_
_entity.id
_entity.type
_entity.pdbx_description
1 polymer ?
#
loop_
_entity_poly.entity_id
_entity_poly.type
_entity_poly.pdbx_seq_one_letter_code
_entity_poly.pdbx_strand_id
1 'polypeptide(L)'
;MPGPTQALSPNGENNNDIIQDNGTTIIPFRKHTVRGERSYSWGMAVNVYSTSITQETMSRHDIIAWVNDILALNYTKVEQLCSGAAYCQFMDMLFPGCISLKKVKFQAKLEHEYIHNFKLLQASFKRMNVDKVIPVEKLVKGRFQDNLDFIQWFKKFFDANYDGKEYDPVEARQGQDALPPPDPGEQIFNLPKKSHHANSPTAGAAKSSPASKPGSTPSRPSSAKKAAPSSSASKSDKDLETQVIQLSEQVHSLKLALEGVEKERDFYFGKLREIELLCQEHGGENNDLVNRLMEVLYASDEHESHTDEHEGEEQVHEQPQQQDEY
;
A
#
# COMPACT_ATOMS: atom_id res chain seq x y z
N MET A 1 3.89 -79.03 11.72
CA MET A 1 2.98 -77.97 12.20
C MET A 1 3.66 -76.62 11.95
N PRO A 2 3.32 -75.89 10.88
CA PRO A 2 3.76 -74.51 10.70
C PRO A 2 2.92 -73.59 11.60
N GLY A 3 3.59 -72.72 12.35
CA GLY A 3 2.98 -71.71 13.23
C GLY A 3 2.30 -70.57 12.47
N PRO A 4 1.52 -69.73 13.17
CA PRO A 4 0.47 -68.90 12.57
C PRO A 4 1.01 -67.69 11.82
N THR A 5 0.44 -67.49 10.63
CA THR A 5 0.47 -66.28 9.81
C THR A 5 -0.10 -65.08 10.57
N GLN A 6 0.67 -64.01 10.74
CA GLN A 6 0.13 -62.68 11.08
C GLN A 6 0.17 -61.76 9.85
N ALA A 7 -0.91 -60.99 9.69
CA ALA A 7 -1.24 -60.21 8.52
C ALA A 7 -0.34 -58.97 8.35
N LEU A 8 0.00 -58.68 7.09
CA LEU A 8 0.67 -57.47 6.64
C LEU A 8 -0.29 -56.28 6.68
N SER A 9 0.03 -55.23 7.44
CA SER A 9 -0.54 -53.89 7.27
C SER A 9 0.29 -53.11 6.22
N PRO A 10 -0.33 -52.33 5.31
CA PRO A 10 0.34 -51.75 4.14
C PRO A 10 1.08 -50.43 4.41
N ASN A 11 1.42 -50.12 5.66
CA ASN A 11 2.26 -48.98 6.03
C ASN A 11 3.45 -49.51 6.84
N GLY A 12 4.57 -49.75 6.17
CA GLY A 12 5.83 -50.17 6.79
C GLY A 12 6.49 -49.04 7.57
N GLU A 13 5.91 -48.64 8.70
CA GLU A 13 6.55 -47.76 9.67
C GLU A 13 7.14 -48.61 10.79
N ASN A 14 8.45 -48.83 10.71
CA ASN A 14 9.22 -49.42 11.80
C ASN A 14 9.40 -48.36 12.88
N ASN A 15 8.57 -48.43 13.93
CA ASN A 15 8.75 -47.66 15.16
C ASN A 15 9.90 -48.28 15.95
N ASN A 16 11.10 -47.75 15.79
CA ASN A 16 12.18 -47.85 16.77
C ASN A 16 13.25 -46.82 16.45
N ASP A 17 13.14 -45.66 17.10
CA ASP A 17 14.28 -44.89 17.58
C ASP A 17 13.78 -43.96 18.69
N ILE A 18 13.69 -44.53 19.90
CA ILE A 18 13.62 -43.77 21.14
C ILE A 18 15.03 -43.17 21.35
N ILE A 19 15.16 -41.85 21.38
CA ILE A 19 16.25 -41.17 22.07
C ILE A 19 15.59 -40.15 23.01
N GLN A 20 15.65 -40.44 24.31
CA GLN A 20 15.45 -39.45 25.36
C GLN A 20 16.78 -38.77 25.62
N ASP A 21 16.90 -37.46 25.41
CA ASP A 21 17.63 -36.59 26.34
C ASP A 21 17.33 -35.08 26.14
N ASN A 22 17.01 -34.42 27.26
CA ASN A 22 17.16 -33.01 27.62
C ASN A 22 16.69 -31.86 26.69
N GLY A 23 15.42 -31.46 26.86
CA GLY A 23 15.08 -30.13 27.40
C GLY A 23 15.29 -28.87 26.54
N THR A 24 15.61 -28.96 25.25
CA THR A 24 15.64 -27.79 24.36
C THR A 24 14.86 -28.08 23.08
N THR A 25 13.81 -27.32 22.82
CA THR A 25 13.02 -27.40 21.58
C THR A 25 13.87 -26.91 20.40
N ILE A 26 14.70 -27.80 19.85
CA ILE A 26 15.39 -27.60 18.57
C ILE A 26 14.49 -28.18 17.48
N ILE A 27 13.97 -27.32 16.61
CA ILE A 27 13.22 -27.72 15.42
C ILE A 27 14.18 -28.48 14.48
N PRO A 28 13.93 -29.76 14.14
CA PRO A 28 14.88 -30.51 13.33
C PRO A 28 14.82 -30.07 11.86
N PHE A 29 15.96 -29.58 11.35
CA PHE A 29 16.24 -29.42 9.92
C PHE A 29 16.10 -30.78 9.22
N ARG A 30 15.07 -30.96 8.38
CA ARG A 30 14.87 -32.20 7.62
C ARG A 30 15.47 -32.09 6.23
N LYS A 31 16.69 -32.62 6.05
CA LYS A 31 17.20 -33.03 4.73
C LYS A 31 16.55 -34.36 4.37
N HIS A 32 15.84 -34.45 3.25
CA HIS A 32 15.92 -35.62 2.36
C HIS A 32 15.44 -35.25 0.95
N THR A 33 16.32 -35.48 -0.02
CA THR A 33 16.04 -35.50 -1.45
C THR A 33 15.62 -36.93 -1.82
N VAL A 34 14.53 -37.13 -2.58
CA VAL A 34 14.39 -38.13 -3.66
C VAL A 34 13.20 -37.70 -4.55
N ARG A 35 13.51 -37.51 -5.84
CA ARG A 35 12.64 -37.37 -7.05
C ARG A 35 11.13 -37.26 -6.87
N GLY A 36 10.56 -36.17 -7.39
CA GLY A 36 9.28 -36.27 -8.11
C GLY A 36 8.21 -35.21 -7.86
N GLU A 37 8.43 -34.21 -7.02
CA GLU A 37 7.64 -32.96 -6.94
C GLU A 37 8.32 -32.13 -5.85
N ARG A 38 8.74 -30.89 -6.13
CA ARG A 38 9.33 -30.03 -5.09
C ARG A 38 8.21 -29.60 -4.16
N SER A 39 7.89 -30.43 -3.17
CA SER A 39 7.15 -30.01 -1.99
C SER A 39 8.09 -29.11 -1.18
N TYR A 40 8.08 -27.82 -1.50
CA TYR A 40 8.74 -26.83 -0.67
C TYR A 40 8.00 -26.78 0.68
N SER A 41 8.56 -27.38 1.73
CA SER A 41 8.01 -27.29 3.08
C SER A 41 8.47 -25.98 3.72
N TRP A 42 7.94 -24.86 3.24
CA TRP A 42 7.98 -23.63 4.02
C TRP A 42 7.02 -23.80 5.20
N GLY A 43 7.42 -23.33 6.39
CA GLY A 43 6.47 -23.14 7.49
C GLY A 43 5.34 -22.20 7.06
N MET A 44 4.26 -22.13 7.84
CA MET A 44 3.21 -21.14 7.63
C MET A 44 3.81 -19.72 7.63
N ALA A 45 3.22 -18.81 6.85
CA ALA A 45 3.67 -17.42 6.83
C ALA A 45 3.47 -16.75 8.20
N VAL A 46 4.36 -15.82 8.53
CA VAL A 46 4.22 -14.93 9.69
C VAL A 46 3.19 -13.86 9.36
N ASN A 47 2.07 -13.85 10.08
CA ASN A 47 1.04 -12.83 9.93
C ASN A 47 1.46 -11.53 10.63
N VAL A 48 1.04 -10.39 10.07
CA VAL A 48 1.31 -9.06 10.62
C VAL A 48 0.01 -8.27 10.74
N TYR A 49 -0.11 -7.50 11.82
CA TYR A 49 -1.28 -6.69 12.13
C TYR A 49 -0.86 -5.23 12.33
N SER A 50 -1.68 -4.30 11.86
CA SER A 50 -1.45 -2.88 12.13
C SER A 50 -1.81 -2.59 13.58
N THR A 51 -0.82 -2.40 14.43
CA THR A 51 -0.97 -1.75 15.74
C THR A 51 -0.58 -0.28 15.60
N SER A 52 -1.21 0.63 16.34
CA SER A 52 -0.96 2.06 16.23
C SER A 52 0.39 2.50 16.81
N ILE A 53 1.13 1.60 17.46
CA ILE A 53 2.10 2.02 18.49
C ILE A 53 3.51 2.41 17.99
N THR A 54 3.86 2.18 16.73
CA THR A 54 5.04 2.77 16.07
C THR A 54 4.89 2.56 14.56
N GLN A 55 4.25 3.47 13.84
CA GLN A 55 4.13 3.35 12.37
C GLN A 55 5.05 4.33 11.66
N GLU A 56 6.29 3.90 11.43
CA GLU A 56 7.04 4.41 10.29
C GLU A 56 6.33 3.89 9.04
N THR A 57 5.41 4.70 8.51
CA THR A 57 4.70 4.38 7.26
C THR A 57 5.56 4.84 6.10
N MET A 58 5.86 3.93 5.17
CA MET A 58 6.58 4.32 3.95
C MET A 58 5.73 5.30 3.14
N SER A 59 6.38 6.35 2.61
CA SER A 59 5.72 7.31 1.76
C SER A 59 5.30 6.65 0.44
N ARG A 60 4.36 7.28 -0.27
CA ARG A 60 3.92 6.84 -1.61
C ARG A 60 5.11 6.64 -2.56
N HIS A 61 6.08 7.56 -2.55
CA HIS A 61 7.22 7.50 -3.45
C HIS A 61 8.15 6.34 -3.09
N ASP A 62 8.41 6.13 -1.81
CA ASP A 62 9.31 5.07 -1.35
C ASP A 62 8.69 3.69 -1.60
N ILE A 63 7.38 3.55 -1.46
CA ILE A 63 6.67 2.31 -1.79
C ILE A 63 6.81 1.96 -3.28
N ILE A 64 6.64 2.96 -4.15
CA ILE A 64 6.78 2.73 -5.59
C ILE A 64 8.21 2.40 -5.97
N ALA A 65 9.19 3.12 -5.41
CA ALA A 65 10.60 2.82 -5.60
C ALA A 65 10.92 1.39 -5.16
N TRP A 66 10.48 1.00 -3.95
CA TRP A 66 10.65 -0.36 -3.44
C TRP A 66 10.08 -1.44 -4.36
N VAL A 67 8.84 -1.27 -4.83
CA VAL A 67 8.22 -2.23 -5.76
C VAL A 67 9.01 -2.33 -7.07
N ASN A 68 9.40 -1.20 -7.63
CA ASN A 68 10.14 -1.14 -8.88
C ASN A 68 11.53 -1.77 -8.77
N ASP A 69 12.25 -1.49 -7.69
CA ASP A 69 13.60 -1.99 -7.46
C ASP A 69 13.59 -3.51 -7.24
N ILE A 70 12.65 -4.01 -6.43
CA ILE A 70 12.60 -5.44 -6.09
C ILE A 70 12.07 -6.30 -7.24
N LEU A 71 11.12 -5.80 -8.02
CA LEU A 71 10.48 -6.57 -9.09
C LEU A 71 10.93 -6.16 -10.50
N ALA A 72 11.88 -5.25 -10.65
CA ALA A 72 12.29 -4.66 -11.93
C ALA A 72 11.06 -4.21 -12.74
N LEU A 73 10.26 -3.33 -12.14
CA LEU A 73 9.06 -2.73 -12.73
C LEU A 73 9.25 -1.22 -12.94
N ASN A 74 8.29 -0.60 -13.62
CA ASN A 74 8.29 0.83 -13.92
C ASN A 74 6.94 1.49 -13.57
N TYR A 75 6.40 1.16 -12.39
CA TYR A 75 5.20 1.82 -11.88
C TYR A 75 5.50 3.27 -11.51
N THR A 76 4.55 4.14 -11.78
CA THR A 76 4.58 5.57 -11.48
C THR A 76 3.52 5.97 -10.46
N LYS A 77 2.54 5.09 -10.20
CA LYS A 77 1.36 5.33 -9.38
C LYS A 77 1.03 4.11 -8.53
N VAL A 78 0.56 4.31 -7.30
CA VAL A 78 0.19 3.20 -6.39
C VAL A 78 -1.01 2.43 -6.91
N GLU A 79 -1.92 3.12 -7.60
CA GLU A 79 -3.08 2.58 -8.26
C GLU A 79 -2.72 1.48 -9.27
N GLN A 80 -1.51 1.47 -9.83
CA GLN A 80 -1.07 0.43 -10.77
C GLN A 80 -0.89 -0.94 -10.10
N LEU A 81 -0.82 -1.00 -8.77
CA LEU A 81 -0.86 -2.25 -8.02
C LEU A 81 -2.24 -2.95 -8.09
N CYS A 82 -3.27 -2.25 -8.57
CA CYS A 82 -4.61 -2.80 -8.77
C CYS A 82 -4.65 -4.00 -9.72
N SER A 83 -3.62 -4.21 -10.55
CA SER A 83 -3.55 -5.38 -11.44
C SER A 83 -3.41 -6.70 -10.70
N GLY A 84 -2.95 -6.68 -9.44
CA GLY A 84 -2.69 -7.88 -8.65
C GLY A 84 -1.40 -8.62 -9.04
N ALA A 85 -0.76 -8.30 -10.16
CA ALA A 85 0.37 -9.06 -10.70
C ALA A 85 1.63 -8.94 -9.82
N ALA A 86 1.94 -7.74 -9.34
CA ALA A 86 3.09 -7.49 -8.46
C ALA A 86 2.98 -8.30 -7.16
N TYR A 87 1.81 -8.32 -6.51
CA TYR A 87 1.57 -9.13 -5.31
C TYR A 87 1.74 -10.62 -5.57
N CYS A 88 1.28 -11.11 -6.73
CA CYS A 88 1.50 -12.50 -7.11
C CYS A 88 3.00 -12.82 -7.22
N GLN A 89 3.78 -11.90 -7.78
CA GLN A 89 5.22 -12.08 -7.92
C GLN A 89 5.96 -12.01 -6.58
N PHE A 90 5.58 -11.09 -5.69
CA PHE A 90 6.10 -11.07 -4.33
C PHE A 90 5.81 -12.36 -3.58
N MET A 91 4.62 -12.95 -3.73
CA MET A 91 4.31 -14.23 -3.10
C MET A 91 5.19 -15.37 -3.61
N ASP A 92 5.49 -15.40 -4.91
CA ASP A 92 6.43 -16.37 -5.48
C ASP A 92 7.86 -16.19 -4.94
N MET A 93 8.28 -14.94 -4.75
CA MET A 93 9.57 -14.60 -4.13
C MET A 93 9.63 -15.02 -2.66
N LEU A 94 8.61 -14.70 -1.86
CA LEU A 94 8.56 -15.06 -0.44
C LEU A 94 8.47 -16.59 -0.28
N PHE A 95 7.57 -17.23 -1.01
CA PHE A 95 7.26 -18.66 -0.86
C PHE A 95 7.21 -19.36 -2.22
N PRO A 96 8.37 -19.76 -2.78
CA PRO A 96 8.45 -20.43 -4.07
C PRO A 96 7.48 -21.62 -4.17
N GLY A 97 6.66 -21.62 -5.22
CA GLY A 97 5.63 -22.64 -5.46
C GLY A 97 4.28 -22.42 -4.75
N CYS A 98 4.13 -21.37 -3.93
CA CYS A 98 2.84 -21.04 -3.32
C CYS A 98 1.85 -20.45 -4.35
N ILE A 99 2.33 -19.99 -5.50
CA ILE A 99 1.54 -19.41 -6.58
C ILE A 99 2.10 -19.84 -7.94
N SER A 100 1.23 -19.92 -8.95
CA SER A 100 1.63 -20.31 -10.30
C SER A 100 1.79 -19.07 -11.17
N LEU A 101 3.02 -18.55 -11.29
CA LEU A 101 3.30 -17.35 -12.09
C LEU A 101 2.88 -17.48 -13.56
N LYS A 102 2.94 -18.69 -14.13
CA LYS A 102 2.44 -18.96 -15.50
C LYS A 102 0.97 -18.60 -15.71
N LYS A 103 0.17 -18.57 -14.65
CA LYS A 103 -1.26 -18.20 -14.69
C LYS A 103 -1.48 -16.71 -14.43
N VAL A 104 -0.48 -15.99 -13.93
CA VAL A 104 -0.57 -14.56 -13.64
C VAL A 104 -0.57 -13.79 -14.95
N LYS A 105 -1.47 -12.82 -15.05
CA LYS A 105 -1.57 -11.92 -16.19
C LYS A 105 -0.75 -10.66 -15.91
N PHE A 106 0.53 -10.65 -16.28
CA PHE A 106 1.42 -9.49 -16.08
C PHE A 106 1.07 -8.29 -16.96
N GLN A 107 0.38 -8.53 -18.07
CA GLN A 107 -0.08 -7.51 -19.03
C GLN A 107 -1.59 -7.23 -18.90
N ALA A 108 -2.17 -7.47 -17.72
CA ALA A 108 -3.59 -7.23 -17.50
C ALA A 108 -3.94 -5.76 -17.72
N LYS A 109 -5.06 -5.50 -18.42
CA LYS A 109 -5.56 -4.13 -18.70
C LYS A 109 -7.01 -3.93 -18.31
N LEU A 110 -7.75 -5.02 -18.09
CA LEU A 110 -9.17 -5.00 -17.80
C LEU A 110 -9.43 -5.53 -16.39
N GLU A 111 -10.46 -4.98 -15.74
CA GLU A 111 -10.80 -5.30 -14.34
C GLU A 111 -10.98 -6.80 -14.08
N HIS A 112 -11.62 -7.53 -15.00
CA HIS A 112 -11.81 -8.98 -14.84
C HIS A 112 -10.50 -9.77 -14.86
N GLU A 113 -9.44 -9.22 -15.46
CA GLU A 113 -8.09 -9.79 -15.44
C GLU A 113 -7.39 -9.51 -14.11
N TYR A 114 -7.63 -8.33 -13.53
CA TYR A 114 -7.15 -8.00 -12.19
C TYR A 114 -7.78 -8.92 -11.15
N ILE A 115 -9.10 -9.15 -11.25
CA ILE A 115 -9.82 -10.10 -10.39
C ILE A 115 -9.22 -11.51 -10.51
N HIS A 116 -8.85 -11.94 -11.73
CA HIS A 116 -8.18 -13.23 -11.92
C HIS A 116 -6.86 -13.31 -11.15
N ASN A 117 -6.00 -12.29 -11.25
CA ASN A 117 -4.75 -12.24 -10.50
C ASN A 117 -5.00 -12.24 -8.98
N PHE A 118 -5.96 -11.46 -8.47
CA PHE A 118 -6.30 -11.45 -7.05
C PHE A 118 -6.86 -12.78 -6.54
N LYS A 119 -7.55 -13.56 -7.38
CA LYS A 119 -7.96 -14.93 -7.00
C LYS A 119 -6.75 -15.87 -6.84
N LEU A 120 -5.72 -15.71 -7.67
CA LEU A 120 -4.46 -16.45 -7.50
C LEU A 120 -3.76 -16.03 -6.18
N LEU A 121 -3.76 -14.72 -5.89
CA LEU A 121 -3.22 -14.19 -4.63
C LEU A 121 -3.96 -14.74 -3.41
N GLN A 122 -5.29 -14.70 -3.39
CA GLN A 122 -6.12 -15.28 -2.33
C GLN A 122 -5.84 -16.77 -2.11
N ALA A 123 -5.67 -17.54 -3.19
CA ALA A 123 -5.33 -18.95 -3.09
C ALA A 123 -3.94 -19.17 -2.46
N SER A 124 -2.97 -18.29 -2.76
CA SER A 124 -1.64 -18.33 -2.14
C SER A 124 -1.67 -17.94 -0.66
N PHE A 125 -2.47 -16.95 -0.27
CA PHE A 125 -2.68 -16.56 1.13
C PHE A 125 -3.26 -17.73 1.93
N LYS A 126 -4.30 -18.37 1.39
CA LYS A 126 -4.89 -19.56 2.02
C LYS A 126 -3.88 -20.70 2.18
N ARG A 127 -3.03 -20.94 1.18
CA ARG A 127 -1.99 -21.99 1.25
C ARG A 127 -0.95 -21.71 2.32
N MET A 128 -0.58 -20.45 2.48
CA MET A 128 0.42 -20.00 3.46
C MET A 128 -0.18 -19.64 4.83
N ASN A 129 -1.48 -19.85 5.01
CA ASN A 129 -2.21 -19.53 6.24
C ASN A 129 -2.14 -18.04 6.64
N VAL A 130 -2.17 -17.16 5.64
CA VAL A 130 -2.26 -15.71 5.81
C VAL A 130 -3.72 -15.33 6.09
N ASP A 131 -3.98 -14.68 7.21
CA ASP A 131 -5.34 -14.37 7.69
C ASP A 131 -5.89 -13.02 7.19
N LYS A 132 -5.01 -12.19 6.60
CA LYS A 132 -5.40 -10.91 6.00
C LYS A 132 -6.42 -11.12 4.88
N VAL A 133 -7.59 -10.51 5.04
CA VAL A 133 -8.61 -10.42 3.99
C VAL A 133 -8.18 -9.40 2.95
N ILE A 134 -8.16 -9.82 1.68
CA ILE A 134 -7.84 -8.96 0.53
C ILE A 134 -9.13 -8.27 0.06
N PRO A 135 -9.25 -6.94 0.11
CA PRO A 135 -10.44 -6.21 -0.33
C PRO A 135 -10.49 -6.08 -1.86
N VAL A 136 -10.61 -7.21 -2.56
CA VAL A 136 -10.48 -7.31 -4.03
C VAL A 136 -11.33 -6.28 -4.77
N GLU A 137 -12.61 -6.15 -4.42
CA GLU A 137 -13.56 -5.24 -5.07
C GLU A 137 -13.12 -3.78 -5.03
N LYS A 138 -12.39 -3.37 -3.99
CA LYS A 138 -11.88 -2.01 -3.86
C LYS A 138 -10.56 -1.82 -4.59
N LEU A 139 -9.67 -2.81 -4.49
CA LEU A 139 -8.34 -2.77 -5.11
C LEU A 139 -8.43 -2.73 -6.63
N VAL A 140 -9.24 -3.59 -7.24
CA VAL A 140 -9.36 -3.69 -8.72
C VAL A 140 -9.95 -2.44 -9.37
N LYS A 141 -10.60 -1.57 -8.59
CA LYS A 141 -11.08 -0.27 -9.06
C LYS A 141 -9.97 0.79 -9.17
N GLY A 142 -8.75 0.45 -8.74
CA GLY A 142 -7.62 1.37 -8.81
C GLY A 142 -7.77 2.58 -7.89
N ARG A 143 -8.51 2.46 -6.78
CA ARG A 143 -8.65 3.54 -5.80
C ARG A 143 -7.33 3.71 -5.05
N PHE A 144 -6.82 4.94 -5.00
CA PHE A 144 -5.54 5.27 -4.38
C PHE A 144 -5.46 4.82 -2.92
N GLN A 145 -6.40 5.25 -2.06
CA GLN A 145 -6.37 4.95 -0.62
C GLN A 145 -6.40 3.44 -0.35
N ASP A 146 -7.33 2.71 -0.98
CA ASP A 146 -7.45 1.27 -0.78
C ASP A 146 -6.18 0.51 -1.22
N ASN A 147 -5.56 0.94 -2.32
CA ASN A 147 -4.31 0.34 -2.80
C ASN A 147 -3.12 0.69 -1.90
N LEU A 148 -3.04 1.94 -1.42
CA LEU A 148 -2.00 2.41 -0.51
C LEU A 148 -2.04 1.67 0.83
N ASP A 149 -3.23 1.55 1.43
CA ASP A 149 -3.41 0.85 2.70
C ASP A 149 -3.00 -0.63 2.58
N PHE A 150 -3.35 -1.27 1.46
CA PHE A 150 -3.03 -2.68 1.23
C PHE A 150 -1.53 -2.91 0.99
N ILE A 151 -0.86 -2.08 0.18
CA ILE A 151 0.58 -2.23 -0.08
C ILE A 151 1.42 -1.90 1.16
N GLN A 152 1.01 -0.94 2.00
CA GLN A 152 1.69 -0.66 3.26
C GLN A 152 1.65 -1.86 4.21
N TRP A 153 0.49 -2.50 4.35
CA TRP A 153 0.40 -3.75 5.09
C TRP A 153 1.24 -4.85 4.42
N PHE A 154 1.18 -4.97 3.11
CA PHE A 154 1.91 -6.00 2.36
C PHE A 154 3.43 -5.84 2.50
N LYS A 155 3.94 -4.60 2.58
CA LYS A 155 5.37 -4.32 2.85
C LYS A 155 5.79 -4.86 4.21
N LYS A 156 5.01 -4.59 5.26
CA LYS A 156 5.28 -5.15 6.61
C LYS A 156 5.24 -6.69 6.59
N PHE A 157 4.28 -7.25 5.85
CA PHE A 157 4.18 -8.70 5.66
C PHE A 157 5.41 -9.26 4.94
N PHE A 158 5.88 -8.58 3.90
CA PHE A 158 7.08 -8.94 3.17
C PHE A 158 8.31 -8.92 4.09
N ASP A 159 8.53 -7.84 4.83
CA ASP A 159 9.69 -7.70 5.73
C ASP A 159 9.71 -8.77 6.82
N ALA A 160 8.55 -9.18 7.33
CA ALA A 160 8.44 -10.23 8.34
C ALA A 160 8.70 -11.65 7.81
N ASN A 161 8.65 -11.86 6.48
CA ASN A 161 8.72 -13.18 5.86
C ASN A 161 9.90 -13.36 4.89
N TYR A 162 10.53 -12.29 4.44
CA TYR A 162 11.64 -12.36 3.51
C TYR A 162 12.91 -12.83 4.24
N ASP A 163 13.53 -13.88 3.72
CA ASP A 163 14.71 -14.54 4.30
C ASP A 163 16.03 -14.08 3.63
N GLY A 164 15.98 -13.06 2.76
CA GLY A 164 17.14 -12.54 2.04
C GLY A 164 17.55 -13.34 0.81
N LYS A 165 16.73 -14.30 0.34
CA LYS A 165 17.06 -15.10 -0.85
C LYS A 165 17.17 -14.23 -2.11
N GLU A 166 18.16 -14.52 -2.95
CA GLU A 166 18.25 -13.93 -4.28
C GLU A 166 17.03 -14.35 -5.14
N TYR A 167 16.52 -13.40 -5.92
CA TYR A 167 15.39 -13.61 -6.81
C TYR A 167 15.58 -12.77 -8.07
N ASP A 168 15.54 -13.40 -9.24
CA ASP A 168 15.50 -12.69 -10.52
C ASP A 168 14.03 -12.52 -10.96
N PRO A 169 13.45 -11.31 -10.83
CA PRO A 169 12.07 -11.08 -11.18
C PRO A 169 11.83 -11.10 -12.70
N VAL A 170 12.84 -10.85 -13.53
CA VAL A 170 12.70 -10.85 -14.98
C VAL A 170 12.69 -12.29 -15.49
N GLU A 171 13.60 -13.13 -15.00
CA GLU A 171 13.62 -14.56 -15.31
C GLU A 171 12.34 -15.25 -14.82
N ALA A 172 11.85 -14.93 -13.62
CA ALA A 172 10.63 -15.51 -13.06
C ALA A 172 9.38 -15.20 -13.90
N ARG A 173 9.34 -14.05 -14.58
CA ARG A 173 8.29 -13.71 -15.56
C ARG A 173 8.45 -14.42 -16.90
N GLN A 174 9.53 -15.16 -17.12
CA GLN A 174 9.83 -15.89 -18.36
C GLN A 174 9.84 -14.97 -19.59
N GLY A 175 10.35 -13.74 -19.43
CA GLY A 175 10.38 -12.75 -20.50
C GLY A 175 9.03 -12.11 -20.83
N GLN A 176 7.97 -12.36 -20.04
CA GLN A 176 6.78 -11.52 -20.12
C GLN A 176 7.13 -10.14 -19.59
N ASP A 177 6.95 -9.13 -20.44
CA ASP A 177 6.97 -7.75 -19.96
C ASP A 177 5.92 -7.62 -18.85
N ALA A 178 6.21 -6.79 -17.84
CA ALA A 178 5.25 -6.37 -16.82
C ALA A 178 5.04 -4.87 -17.00
N LEU A 179 4.29 -4.52 -18.04
CA LEU A 179 3.96 -3.13 -18.32
C LEU A 179 2.99 -2.64 -17.24
N PRO A 180 3.08 -1.37 -16.85
CA PRO A 180 2.13 -0.81 -15.91
C PRO A 180 0.71 -0.91 -16.49
N PRO A 181 -0.29 -1.34 -15.69
CA PRO A 181 -1.67 -1.29 -16.15
C PRO A 181 -2.06 0.14 -16.51
N PRO A 182 -2.99 0.31 -17.48
CA PRO A 182 -3.47 1.63 -17.88
C PRO A 182 -4.06 2.36 -16.68
N ASP A 183 -3.81 3.67 -16.61
CA ASP A 183 -4.28 4.51 -15.52
C ASP A 183 -5.82 4.42 -15.39
N PRO A 184 -6.35 4.00 -14.22
CA PRO A 184 -7.78 4.00 -13.94
C PRO A 184 -8.43 5.39 -14.18
N GLY A 185 -7.69 6.48 -13.97
CA GLY A 185 -8.17 7.85 -14.15
C GLY A 185 -8.41 8.27 -15.60
N GLU A 186 -7.71 7.67 -16.57
CA GLU A 186 -7.83 8.04 -17.99
C GLU A 186 -8.97 7.29 -18.72
N GLN A 187 -9.40 6.15 -18.20
CA GLN A 187 -10.44 5.33 -18.83
C GLN A 187 -11.84 5.98 -18.78
N ILE A 188 -12.03 6.99 -17.93
CA ILE A 188 -13.32 7.69 -17.76
C ILE A 188 -13.55 8.73 -18.88
N PHE A 189 -12.49 9.26 -19.52
CA PHE A 189 -12.61 10.36 -20.48
C PHE A 189 -12.53 9.94 -21.96
N ASN A 190 -12.12 8.71 -22.26
CA ASN A 190 -11.91 8.24 -23.64
C ASN A 190 -12.93 7.17 -24.07
N LEU A 191 -14.23 7.43 -23.89
CA LEU A 191 -15.24 6.68 -24.63
C LEU A 191 -15.19 7.12 -26.10
N PRO A 192 -14.86 6.25 -27.07
CA PRO A 192 -14.82 6.64 -28.47
C PRO A 192 -16.23 7.03 -28.91
N LYS A 193 -16.42 8.30 -29.34
CA LYS A 193 -17.61 8.70 -30.08
C LYS A 193 -17.67 7.85 -31.35
N LYS A 194 -18.57 6.87 -31.36
CA LYS A 194 -18.86 6.02 -32.51
C LYS A 194 -19.37 6.91 -33.64
N SER A 195 -18.51 7.24 -34.59
CA SER A 195 -18.90 7.86 -35.85
C SER A 195 -19.74 6.86 -36.62
N HIS A 196 -21.06 7.09 -36.68
CA HIS A 196 -21.95 6.35 -37.56
C HIS A 196 -21.66 6.73 -39.01
N HIS A 197 -20.69 6.06 -39.64
CA HIS A 197 -20.67 5.94 -41.08
C HIS A 197 -21.62 4.80 -41.46
N ALA A 198 -22.87 5.15 -41.75
CA ALA A 198 -23.82 4.21 -42.33
C ALA A 198 -23.54 4.10 -43.83
N ASN A 199 -22.91 3.00 -44.25
CA ASN A 199 -22.97 2.53 -45.63
C ASN A 199 -24.12 1.52 -45.73
N SER A 200 -25.12 1.83 -46.55
CA SER A 200 -26.08 0.84 -47.05
C SER A 200 -26.30 1.08 -48.55
N PRO A 201 -26.34 0.04 -49.39
CA PRO A 201 -26.49 0.17 -50.84
C PRO A 201 -27.97 0.05 -51.24
N THR A 202 -28.50 1.00 -52.00
CA THR A 202 -29.77 0.82 -52.73
C THR A 202 -29.75 1.55 -54.07
N ALA A 203 -29.92 0.72 -55.11
CA ALA A 203 -30.57 0.92 -56.41
C ALA A 203 -30.43 2.27 -57.13
N GLY A 204 -29.81 2.19 -58.32
CA GLY A 204 -29.80 3.26 -59.31
C GLY A 204 -31.15 3.46 -60.01
N ALA A 205 -31.43 4.71 -60.35
CA ALA A 205 -32.28 5.10 -61.46
C ALA A 205 -31.91 6.52 -61.93
N ALA A 206 -31.33 6.56 -63.13
CA ALA A 206 -31.31 7.60 -64.16
C ALA A 206 -31.77 9.05 -63.84
N LYS A 207 -30.95 10.06 -64.17
CA LYS A 207 -31.00 10.82 -65.46
C LYS A 207 -30.11 12.09 -65.44
N SER A 208 -29.24 12.12 -66.46
CA SER A 208 -28.69 13.23 -67.25
C SER A 208 -29.07 14.70 -66.99
N SER A 209 -28.00 15.50 -66.87
CA SER A 209 -27.68 16.74 -67.62
C SER A 209 -27.73 18.12 -66.92
N PRO A 210 -26.83 19.05 -67.31
CA PRO A 210 -26.46 20.24 -66.55
C PRO A 210 -26.91 21.56 -67.21
N ALA A 211 -26.95 22.67 -66.46
CA ALA A 211 -26.84 24.02 -67.03
C ALA A 211 -26.38 25.05 -65.99
N SER A 212 -25.61 26.01 -66.47
CA SER A 212 -24.74 26.92 -65.72
C SER A 212 -25.12 28.40 -65.92
N LYS A 213 -24.90 29.20 -64.86
CA LYS A 213 -24.59 30.66 -64.82
C LYS A 213 -25.73 31.67 -65.16
N PRO A 214 -25.55 32.99 -64.89
CA PRO A 214 -25.08 33.63 -63.65
C PRO A 214 -25.95 34.87 -63.28
N GLY A 215 -25.88 35.34 -62.03
CA GLY A 215 -26.55 36.58 -61.59
C GLY A 215 -25.62 37.44 -60.71
N SER A 216 -25.44 38.69 -61.13
CA SER A 216 -24.48 39.72 -60.70
C SER A 216 -24.84 40.44 -59.38
N THR A 217 -23.82 40.65 -58.51
CA THR A 217 -23.38 41.84 -57.71
C THR A 217 -24.37 42.96 -57.27
N PRO A 218 -24.00 43.93 -56.38
CA PRO A 218 -22.95 44.02 -55.35
C PRO A 218 -23.41 44.67 -54.01
N SER A 219 -22.62 44.62 -52.92
CA SER A 219 -22.25 45.81 -52.10
C SER A 219 -21.44 45.47 -50.81
N ARG A 220 -20.11 45.66 -50.88
CA ARG A 220 -19.22 46.59 -50.12
C ARG A 220 -19.31 46.73 -48.55
N PRO A 221 -18.33 47.35 -47.84
CA PRO A 221 -17.20 46.65 -47.20
C PRO A 221 -16.83 47.12 -45.75
N SER A 222 -15.72 46.55 -45.23
CA SER A 222 -14.65 47.17 -44.41
C SER A 222 -14.70 47.21 -42.87
N SER A 223 -13.62 46.61 -42.33
CA SER A 223 -12.70 47.09 -41.27
C SER A 223 -13.21 47.36 -39.86
N ALA A 224 -12.78 46.51 -38.92
CA ALA A 224 -12.18 46.97 -37.66
C ALA A 224 -11.29 45.88 -37.04
N LYS A 225 -9.97 46.15 -37.01
CA LYS A 225 -9.01 45.48 -36.12
C LYS A 225 -9.35 45.86 -34.67
N LYS A 226 -9.36 44.90 -33.74
CA LYS A 226 -9.13 45.19 -32.31
C LYS A 226 -8.31 44.09 -31.64
N ALA A 227 -7.14 44.56 -31.17
CA ALA A 227 -6.27 44.15 -30.08
C ALA A 227 -6.44 42.76 -29.45
N ALA A 228 -5.35 42.00 -29.46
CA ALA A 228 -5.08 40.91 -28.54
C ALA A 228 -4.92 41.43 -27.10
N PRO A 229 -5.48 40.76 -26.08
CA PRO A 229 -5.02 40.91 -24.71
C PRO A 229 -3.85 39.97 -24.42
N SER A 230 -2.85 40.52 -23.75
CA SER A 230 -1.67 39.90 -23.17
C SER A 230 -1.99 38.68 -22.29
N SER A 231 -1.39 37.54 -22.62
CA SER A 231 -1.57 36.23 -22.00
C SER A 231 -0.56 35.93 -20.87
N SER A 232 -0.20 36.91 -20.04
CA SER A 232 0.79 36.73 -18.97
C SER A 232 0.23 36.63 -17.54
N ALA A 233 -1.06 36.87 -17.32
CA ALA A 233 -1.67 36.84 -15.97
C ALA A 233 -2.32 35.50 -15.58
N SER A 234 -2.59 34.60 -16.54
CA SER A 234 -3.36 33.37 -16.30
C SER A 234 -2.55 32.15 -15.86
N LYS A 235 -1.21 32.25 -15.80
CA LYS A 235 -0.34 31.19 -15.27
C LYS A 235 -0.19 31.29 -13.75
N SER A 236 0.01 32.50 -13.23
CA SER A 236 0.17 32.73 -11.78
C SER A 236 -1.09 32.38 -10.98
N ASP A 237 -2.28 32.66 -11.51
CA ASP A 237 -3.54 32.32 -10.81
C ASP A 237 -3.74 30.80 -10.70
N LYS A 238 -3.33 30.03 -11.72
CA LYS A 238 -3.43 28.56 -11.69
C LYS A 238 -2.41 27.93 -10.76
N ASP A 239 -1.20 28.49 -10.70
CA ASP A 239 -0.16 28.04 -9.77
C ASP A 239 -0.57 28.34 -8.32
N LEU A 240 -1.15 29.53 -8.06
CA LEU A 240 -1.72 29.90 -6.76
C LEU A 240 -2.91 29.01 -6.38
N GLU A 241 -3.83 28.72 -7.30
CA GLU A 241 -4.98 27.83 -7.06
C GLU A 241 -4.52 26.41 -6.73
N THR A 242 -3.50 25.91 -7.43
CA THR A 242 -2.88 24.61 -7.15
C THR A 242 -2.24 24.57 -5.76
N GLN A 243 -1.55 25.65 -5.36
CA GLN A 243 -0.91 25.74 -4.06
C GLN A 243 -1.93 25.84 -2.91
N VAL A 244 -3.05 26.55 -3.12
CA VAL A 244 -4.16 26.60 -2.15
C VAL A 244 -4.79 25.23 -1.96
N ILE A 245 -4.98 24.45 -3.03
CA ILE A 245 -5.50 23.08 -2.94
C ILE A 245 -4.52 22.20 -2.14
N GLN A 246 -3.23 22.28 -2.43
CA GLN A 246 -2.20 21.49 -1.74
C GLN A 246 -2.09 21.84 -0.25
N LEU A 247 -2.12 23.12 0.09
CA LEU A 247 -2.15 23.59 1.48
C LEU A 247 -3.41 23.13 2.21
N SER A 248 -4.56 23.16 1.54
CA SER A 248 -5.83 22.68 2.10
C SER A 248 -5.78 21.18 2.41
N GLU A 249 -5.20 20.38 1.51
CA GLU A 249 -4.98 18.94 1.72
C GLU A 249 -4.04 18.66 2.90
N GLN A 250 -2.93 19.42 3.01
CA GLN A 250 -2.01 19.29 4.15
C GLN A 250 -2.70 19.64 5.47
N VAL A 251 -3.47 20.73 5.53
CA VAL A 251 -4.24 21.11 6.72
C VAL A 251 -5.26 20.04 7.07
N HIS A 252 -5.93 19.43 6.07
CA HIS A 252 -6.87 18.36 6.32
C HIS A 252 -6.18 17.11 6.87
N SER A 253 -5.04 16.72 6.30
CA SER A 253 -4.23 15.59 6.77
C SER A 253 -3.73 15.80 8.20
N LEU A 254 -3.20 16.98 8.52
CA LEU A 254 -2.74 17.31 9.88
C LEU A 254 -3.88 17.31 10.89
N LYS A 255 -5.08 17.76 10.51
CA LYS A 255 -6.27 17.69 11.37
C LYS A 255 -6.65 16.25 11.69
N LEU A 256 -6.64 15.35 10.70
CA LEU A 256 -6.92 13.93 10.92
C LEU A 256 -5.85 13.27 11.79
N ALA A 257 -4.57 13.61 11.60
CA ALA A 257 -3.49 13.13 12.44
C ALA A 257 -3.64 13.61 13.88
N LEU A 258 -3.97 14.89 14.09
CA LEU A 258 -4.21 15.47 15.41
C LEU A 258 -5.39 14.78 16.10
N GLU A 259 -6.51 14.56 15.40
CA GLU A 259 -7.66 13.84 15.95
C GLU A 259 -7.29 12.39 16.35
N GLY A 260 -6.42 11.74 15.59
CA GLY A 260 -5.86 10.43 15.92
C GLY A 260 -5.05 10.46 17.21
N VAL A 261 -4.12 11.41 17.33
CA VAL A 261 -3.28 11.60 18.52
C VAL A 261 -4.12 11.97 19.75
N GLU A 262 -5.15 12.81 19.60
CA GLU A 262 -6.07 13.15 20.68
C GLU A 262 -6.83 11.93 21.19
N LYS A 263 -7.31 11.06 20.30
CA LYS A 263 -7.96 9.79 20.68
C LYS A 263 -7.00 8.86 21.42
N GLU A 264 -5.74 8.79 20.99
CA GLU A 264 -4.72 8.00 21.66
C GLU A 264 -4.38 8.57 23.04
N ARG A 265 -4.19 9.88 23.15
CA ARG A 265 -4.00 10.58 24.44
C ARG A 265 -5.14 10.24 25.40
N ASP A 266 -6.39 10.37 24.95
CA ASP A 266 -7.56 10.12 25.78
C ASP A 266 -7.68 8.64 26.17
N PHE A 267 -7.31 7.72 25.26
CA PHE A 267 -7.27 6.30 25.53
C PHE A 267 -6.24 5.95 26.62
N TYR A 268 -5.00 6.42 26.49
CA TYR A 268 -3.94 6.15 27.48
C TYR A 268 -4.23 6.84 28.81
N PHE A 269 -4.72 8.09 28.78
CA PHE A 269 -5.17 8.79 29.99
C PHE A 269 -6.28 8.02 30.70
N GLY A 270 -7.28 7.53 29.97
CA GLY A 270 -8.36 6.71 30.54
C GLY A 270 -7.84 5.43 31.20
N LYS A 271 -6.86 4.75 30.58
CA LYS A 271 -6.22 3.56 31.16
C LYS A 271 -5.45 3.87 32.43
N LEU A 272 -4.66 4.95 32.44
CA LEU A 272 -3.91 5.39 33.62
C LEU A 272 -4.86 5.79 34.76
N ARG A 273 -5.97 6.46 34.44
CA ARG A 273 -7.00 6.82 35.41
C ARG A 273 -7.69 5.59 36.02
N GLU A 274 -7.96 4.56 35.21
CA GLU A 274 -8.52 3.29 35.68
C GLU A 274 -7.55 2.59 36.66
N ILE A 275 -6.25 2.57 36.34
CA ILE A 275 -5.19 2.04 37.21
C ILE A 275 -5.13 2.82 38.53
N GLU A 276 -5.20 4.15 38.47
CA GLU A 276 -5.18 5.02 39.64
C GLU A 276 -6.36 4.73 40.59
N LEU A 277 -7.57 4.57 40.04
CA LEU A 277 -8.76 4.22 40.82
C LEU A 277 -8.61 2.85 41.50
N LEU A 278 -8.08 1.85 40.77
CA LEU A 278 -7.81 0.52 41.33
C LEU A 278 -6.82 0.58 42.50
N CYS A 279 -5.77 1.40 42.38
CA CYS A 279 -4.78 1.62 43.42
C CYS A 279 -5.38 2.29 44.67
N GLN A 280 -6.31 3.24 44.49
CA GLN A 280 -7.00 3.91 45.60
C GLN A 280 -7.99 3.00 46.33
N GLU A 281 -8.71 2.13 45.59
CA GLU A 281 -9.72 1.23 46.16
C GLU A 281 -9.10 0.03 46.88
N HIS A 282 -8.01 -0.54 46.33
CA HIS A 282 -7.40 -1.79 46.82
C HIS A 282 -6.05 -1.58 47.53
N GLY A 283 -5.67 -0.33 47.81
CA GLY A 283 -4.32 0.04 48.28
C GLY A 283 -3.93 -0.45 49.68
N GLY A 284 -4.88 -0.98 50.45
CA GLY A 284 -4.63 -1.46 51.82
C GLY A 284 -3.79 -2.74 51.90
N GLU A 285 -3.78 -3.59 50.87
CA GLU A 285 -3.18 -4.93 50.93
C GLU A 285 -1.74 -5.00 50.35
N ASN A 286 -1.30 -4.01 49.56
CA ASN A 286 0.04 -3.96 48.94
C ASN A 286 0.60 -2.52 48.86
N ASN A 287 0.90 -1.93 50.02
CA ASN A 287 1.27 -0.52 50.14
C ASN A 287 2.53 -0.14 49.32
N ASP A 288 3.56 -0.98 49.31
CA ASP A 288 4.83 -0.68 48.62
C ASP A 288 4.75 -0.69 47.09
N LEU A 289 3.87 -1.52 46.51
CA LEU A 289 3.65 -1.56 45.06
C LEU A 289 2.78 -0.38 44.63
N VAL A 290 1.73 -0.09 45.41
CA VAL A 290 0.81 1.02 45.16
C VAL A 290 1.55 2.34 45.21
N ASN A 291 2.42 2.56 46.21
CA ASN A 291 3.23 3.78 46.30
C ASN A 291 4.13 3.97 45.08
N ARG A 292 4.78 2.90 44.59
CA ARG A 292 5.61 2.97 43.36
C ARG A 292 4.79 3.27 42.11
N LEU A 293 3.59 2.70 41.99
CA LEU A 293 2.69 3.00 40.87
C LEU A 293 2.21 4.46 40.91
N MET A 294 1.89 4.98 42.09
CA MET A 294 1.52 6.39 42.25
C MET A 294 2.69 7.32 41.94
N GLU A 295 3.91 6.99 42.37
CA GLU A 295 5.11 7.76 42.00
C GLU A 295 5.31 7.84 40.48
N VAL A 296 5.11 6.74 39.76
CA VAL A 296 5.17 6.73 38.29
C VAL A 296 4.04 7.56 37.65
N LEU A 297 2.81 7.46 38.16
CA LEU A 297 1.66 8.21 37.62
C LEU A 297 1.76 9.72 37.80
N TYR A 298 2.47 10.16 38.85
CA TYR A 298 2.62 11.57 39.21
C TYR A 298 4.03 12.11 38.94
N ALA A 299 4.92 11.31 38.35
CA ALA A 299 6.24 11.76 37.93
C ALA A 299 6.07 12.93 36.95
N SER A 300 6.76 14.04 37.22
CA SER A 300 6.81 15.19 36.32
C SER A 300 7.99 15.00 35.35
N ASP A 301 7.82 15.35 34.07
CA ASP A 301 8.81 15.24 32.98
C ASP A 301 10.03 16.17 33.13
N GLU A 302 10.50 16.47 34.35
CA GLU A 302 11.64 17.37 34.56
C GLU A 302 13.00 16.78 34.13
N HIS A 303 13.04 15.57 33.55
CA HIS A 303 14.28 14.89 33.17
C HIS A 303 14.63 14.89 31.66
N GLU A 304 13.84 15.52 30.79
CA GLU A 304 14.10 15.54 29.33
C GLU A 304 14.36 16.94 28.73
N SER A 305 14.76 17.94 29.53
CA SER A 305 15.07 19.31 29.04
C SER A 305 16.57 19.61 28.81
N HIS A 306 17.39 18.60 28.52
CA HIS A 306 18.82 18.81 28.24
C HIS A 306 19.32 18.07 26.99
N THR A 307 18.75 18.40 25.83
CA THR A 307 19.49 18.36 24.55
C THR A 307 18.76 19.23 23.54
N ASP A 308 19.24 20.47 23.39
CA ASP A 308 19.30 21.25 22.13
C ASP A 308 19.26 22.76 22.40
N GLU A 309 20.26 23.32 23.12
CA GLU A 309 20.56 24.76 23.00
C GLU A 309 22.09 25.02 23.02
N HIS A 310 22.65 25.06 21.83
CA HIS A 310 23.87 25.79 21.42
C HIS A 310 23.45 26.47 20.11
N GLU A 311 23.58 27.78 19.86
CA GLU A 311 24.42 28.84 20.39
C GLU A 311 23.69 30.19 20.16
N GLY A 312 24.11 31.25 20.85
CA GLY A 312 23.71 32.61 20.48
C GLY A 312 23.89 33.66 21.57
N GLU A 313 25.11 33.79 22.10
CA GLU A 313 25.48 34.97 22.89
C GLU A 313 25.38 36.23 22.02
N GLU A 314 24.51 37.18 22.40
CA GLU A 314 24.72 38.59 22.07
C GLU A 314 24.43 39.44 23.31
N GLN A 315 25.53 39.87 23.95
CA GLN A 315 25.53 40.91 24.96
C GLN A 315 25.14 42.25 24.32
N VAL A 316 24.11 42.91 24.86
CA VAL A 316 23.99 44.37 24.78
C VAL A 316 23.70 44.93 26.17
N HIS A 317 24.55 45.87 26.55
CA HIS A 317 24.64 46.55 27.84
C HIS A 317 23.80 47.85 27.85
N GLU A 318 23.31 48.21 29.05
CA GLU A 318 22.77 49.52 29.51
C GLU A 318 21.42 50.02 28.95
N GLN A 319 20.46 50.56 29.73
CA GLN A 319 20.54 51.42 30.93
C GLN A 319 19.21 51.38 31.74
N PRO A 320 19.20 51.69 33.06
CA PRO A 320 18.00 51.63 33.90
C PRO A 320 17.19 52.94 33.87
N GLN A 321 15.87 52.86 33.74
CA GLN A 321 14.97 53.99 34.01
C GLN A 321 14.51 53.97 35.46
N GLN A 322 14.73 55.13 36.09
CA GLN A 322 14.42 55.48 37.47
C GLN A 322 12.91 55.41 37.76
N GLN A 323 12.64 55.03 39.01
CA GLN A 323 11.38 55.25 39.72
C GLN A 323 11.05 56.74 39.77
N ASP A 324 9.79 57.07 39.49
CA ASP A 324 9.13 58.26 40.02
C ASP A 324 7.68 57.92 40.42
N GLU A 325 7.26 58.53 41.54
CA GLU A 325 5.90 58.63 42.10
C GLU A 325 5.26 57.33 42.65
N TYR A 326 5.00 57.14 43.94
CA TYR A 326 4.68 58.02 45.08
C TYR A 326 5.02 57.33 46.42
#